data_AF-A0AAV2IJ12-F1
#
_entry.id   AF-A0AAV2IJ12-F1
#
_cell.length_a   1.000
_cell.length_b   1.000
_cell.length_c   1.000
_cell.angle_alpha   90.00
_cell.angle_beta   90.00
_cell.angle_gamma   90.00
#
_symmetry.space_group_name_H-M   'P 1'
#
loop_
_entity.id
_entity.type
_entity.pdbx_description
1 polymer ?
#
loop_
_entity_poly.entity_id
_entity_poly.type
_entity_poly.pdbx_seq_one_letter_code
_entity_poly.pdbx_strand_id
1 'polypeptide(L)'
;MKLILASLLIVFTLVAASPLLQHECPMVKCVACPAGYEVNEDGCQTCTCKEVNRAVCSGVMCLMFCENGFAVGADGCEICRCA
;
A
#
# COMPACT_ATOMS: atom_id res chain seq x y z
N MET A 1 -10.56 7.30 52.05
CA MET A 1 -9.55 8.23 51.47
C MET A 1 -8.24 7.54 51.10
N LYS A 2 -7.59 6.77 52.00
CA LYS A 2 -6.33 6.03 51.72
C LYS A 2 -6.41 5.03 50.54
N LEU A 3 -7.55 4.34 50.39
CA LEU A 3 -7.79 3.42 49.28
C LEU A 3 -7.88 4.11 47.91
N ILE A 4 -8.32 5.38 47.88
CA ILE A 4 -8.46 6.19 46.66
C ILE A 4 -7.09 6.73 46.23
N LEU A 5 -6.25 7.14 47.19
CA LEU A 5 -4.86 7.54 46.90
C LEU A 5 -4.03 6.37 46.34
N ALA A 6 -4.21 5.17 46.89
CA ALA A 6 -3.49 3.99 46.43
C ALA A 6 -3.86 3.60 45.00
N SER A 7 -5.15 3.64 44.64
CA SER A 7 -5.60 3.33 43.28
C SER A 7 -5.17 4.39 42.26
N LEU A 8 -5.15 5.68 42.61
CA LEU A 8 -4.61 6.75 41.76
C LEU A 8 -3.12 6.58 41.46
N LEU A 9 -2.31 6.20 42.45
CA LEU A 9 -0.87 5.94 42.28
C LEU A 9 -0.60 4.70 41.41
N ILE A 10 -1.41 3.64 41.54
CA ILE A 10 -1.31 2.43 40.71
C ILE A 10 -1.64 2.74 39.25
N VAL A 11 -2.70 3.52 38.99
CA VAL A 11 -3.04 3.94 37.62
C VAL A 11 -1.94 4.81 37.03
N PHE A 12 -1.39 5.76 37.80
CA PHE A 12 -0.31 6.64 37.34
C PHE A 12 0.98 5.88 37.00
N THR A 13 1.35 4.88 37.81
CA THR A 13 2.52 4.03 37.56
C THR A 13 2.33 3.06 36.40
N LEU A 14 1.13 2.48 36.22
CA LEU A 14 0.80 1.64 35.06
C LEU A 14 0.85 2.42 33.74
N VAL A 15 0.36 3.67 33.73
CA VAL A 15 0.38 4.53 32.54
C VAL A 15 1.80 5.01 32.22
N ALA A 16 2.61 5.33 33.23
CA ALA A 16 4.01 5.76 33.03
C ALA A 16 4.96 4.60 32.67
N ALA A 17 4.65 3.37 33.06
CA ALA A 17 5.43 2.18 32.73
C ALA A 17 5.01 1.53 31.40
N SER A 18 3.92 1.99 30.78
CA SER A 18 3.54 1.60 29.43
C SER A 18 4.33 2.45 28.45
N PRO A 19 5.34 1.93 27.73
CA PRO A 19 5.81 2.62 26.55
C PRO A 19 4.65 2.51 25.57
N LEU A 20 3.88 3.58 25.40
CA LEU A 20 3.08 3.72 24.20
C LEU A 20 4.09 3.62 23.06
N LEU A 21 4.13 2.46 22.43
CA LEU A 21 5.06 2.06 21.41
C LEU A 21 4.85 3.02 20.24
N GLN A 22 5.55 4.16 20.28
CA GLN A 22 5.51 5.21 19.28
C GLN A 22 6.35 4.72 18.10
N HIS A 23 5.89 3.66 17.44
CA HIS A 23 6.47 3.19 16.20
C HIS A 23 6.04 4.15 15.10
N GLU A 24 6.76 5.26 15.00
CA GLU A 24 6.58 6.27 13.98
C GLU A 24 7.51 5.99 12.82
N CYS A 25 6.95 5.90 11.63
CA CYS A 25 7.74 5.77 10.43
C CYS A 25 8.41 7.12 10.08
N PRO A 26 9.67 7.09 9.61
CA PRO A 26 10.34 8.30 9.16
C PRO A 26 9.60 8.89 7.95
N MET A 27 9.38 10.20 7.96
CA MET A 27 8.87 10.89 6.78
C MET A 27 9.97 10.98 5.72
N VAL A 28 9.80 10.24 4.63
CA VAL A 28 10.72 10.22 3.49
C VAL A 28 10.09 10.86 2.26
N LYS A 29 10.88 11.63 1.52
CA LYS A 29 10.45 12.24 0.24
C LYS A 29 11.10 11.46 -0.91
N CYS A 30 10.28 10.77 -1.68
CA CYS A 30 10.70 9.95 -2.81
C CYS A 30 10.17 10.53 -4.14
N VAL A 31 10.62 9.97 -5.26
CA VAL A 31 9.98 10.18 -6.58
C VAL A 31 8.61 9.50 -6.56
N ALA A 32 7.62 10.11 -7.23
CA ALA A 32 6.25 9.59 -7.24
C ALA A 32 6.16 8.22 -7.95
N CYS A 33 5.63 7.22 -7.24
CA CYS A 33 5.34 5.89 -7.78
C CYS A 33 3.83 5.75 -8.05
N PRO A 34 3.38 5.56 -9.31
CA PRO A 34 1.96 5.44 -9.64
C PRO A 34 1.21 4.28 -8.95
N ALA A 35 1.90 3.18 -8.66
CA ALA A 35 1.35 2.01 -7.96
C ALA A 35 1.65 2.00 -6.45
N GLY A 36 2.20 3.08 -5.92
CA GLY A 36 2.63 3.19 -4.52
C GLY A 36 4.01 2.59 -4.23
N TYR A 37 4.36 2.56 -2.95
CA TYR A 37 5.68 2.18 -2.45
C TYR A 37 5.65 0.84 -1.72
N GLU A 38 6.79 0.14 -1.73
CA GLU A 38 7.02 -1.01 -0.87
C GLU A 38 7.19 -0.59 0.60
N VAL A 39 6.90 -1.51 1.52
CA VAL A 39 7.07 -1.33 2.96
C VAL A 39 8.14 -2.29 3.48
N ASN A 40 8.90 -1.87 4.49
CA ASN A 40 9.86 -2.73 5.17
C ASN A 40 9.16 -3.65 6.21
N GLU A 41 9.94 -4.47 6.92
CA GLU A 41 9.44 -5.39 7.95
C GLU A 41 8.71 -4.68 9.10
N ASP A 42 9.05 -3.42 9.34
CA ASP A 42 8.43 -2.56 10.34
C ASP A 42 7.15 -1.86 9.83
N GLY A 43 6.74 -2.11 8.58
CA GLY A 43 5.58 -1.48 7.96
C GLY A 43 5.81 -0.04 7.47
N CYS A 44 7.05 0.43 7.46
CA CYS A 44 7.39 1.78 7.03
C CYS A 44 7.67 1.87 5.53
N GLN A 45 7.23 2.99 4.94
CA GLN A 45 7.43 3.30 3.53
C GLN A 45 8.93 3.32 3.17
N THR A 46 9.27 2.61 2.09
CA THR A 46 10.58 2.72 1.43
C THR A 46 10.48 3.64 0.20
N CYS A 47 11.61 4.02 -0.40
CA CYS A 47 11.62 4.71 -1.71
C CYS A 47 11.64 3.74 -2.91
N THR A 48 11.25 2.48 -2.71
CA THR A 48 11.11 1.49 -3.78
C THR A 48 9.68 1.50 -4.30
N CYS A 49 9.49 1.65 -5.62
CA CYS A 49 8.17 1.54 -6.22
C CYS A 49 7.72 0.09 -6.22
N LYS A 50 6.45 -0.17 -5.89
CA LYS A 50 5.84 -1.48 -6.13
C LYS A 50 5.92 -1.81 -7.62
N GLU A 51 6.25 -3.06 -7.93
CA GLU A 51 6.18 -3.53 -9.31
C GLU A 51 4.75 -3.36 -9.82
N VAL A 52 4.61 -2.61 -10.90
CA VAL A 52 3.35 -2.52 -11.62
C VAL A 52 3.23 -3.81 -12.40
N ASN A 53 2.72 -4.86 -11.76
CA ASN A 53 2.34 -6.09 -12.45
C ASN A 53 1.01 -5.87 -13.20
N ARG A 54 0.97 -4.82 -14.02
CA ARG A 54 0.13 -4.79 -15.18
C ARG A 54 0.92 -5.66 -16.14
N ALA A 55 0.38 -6.81 -16.56
CA ALA A 55 0.84 -7.41 -17.82
C ALA A 55 1.00 -6.22 -18.77
N VAL A 56 2.24 -5.91 -19.18
CA VAL A 56 2.52 -4.69 -19.93
C VAL A 56 1.94 -4.94 -21.30
N CYS A 57 0.63 -4.70 -21.42
CA CYS A 57 -0.07 -4.78 -22.67
C CYS A 57 0.41 -3.55 -23.45
N SER A 58 1.24 -3.77 -24.46
CA SER A 58 1.37 -2.79 -25.52
C SER A 58 -0.03 -2.63 -26.11
N GLY A 59 -0.66 -1.46 -25.93
CA GLY A 59 -2.00 -1.22 -26.45
C GLY A 59 -2.11 -1.71 -27.90
N VAL A 60 -3.18 -2.43 -28.21
CA VAL A 60 -3.25 -3.16 -29.47
C VAL A 60 -3.41 -2.17 -30.64
N MET A 61 -2.45 -2.17 -31.57
CA MET A 61 -2.50 -1.33 -32.78
C MET A 61 -2.90 -2.19 -33.98
N CYS A 62 -4.20 -2.29 -34.25
CA CYS A 62 -4.75 -3.03 -35.38
C CYS A 62 -5.35 -2.06 -36.41
N LEU A 63 -5.42 -2.48 -37.68
CA LEU A 63 -6.05 -1.70 -38.76
C LEU A 63 -7.58 -1.86 -38.82
N MET A 64 -8.21 -2.37 -37.75
CA MET A 64 -9.63 -2.68 -37.69
C MET A 64 -10.31 -1.97 -36.53
N PHE A 65 -11.57 -1.61 -36.71
CA PHE A 65 -12.43 -1.06 -35.67
C PHE A 65 -13.37 -2.15 -35.16
N CYS A 66 -13.51 -2.26 -33.84
CA CYS A 66 -14.43 -3.19 -33.19
C CYS A 66 -15.42 -2.38 -32.33
N GLU A 67 -16.72 -2.46 -32.64
CA GLU A 67 -17.77 -1.69 -31.95
C GLU A 67 -17.88 -2.04 -30.46
N ASN A 68 -17.64 -3.32 -30.11
CA ASN A 68 -17.69 -3.82 -28.73
C ASN A 68 -16.29 -3.97 -28.09
N GLY A 69 -15.23 -3.42 -28.70
CA GLY A 69 -13.85 -3.57 -28.24
C GLY A 69 -13.14 -4.85 -28.71
N PHE A 70 -11.89 -5.01 -28.27
CA PHE A 70 -11.01 -6.11 -28.66
C PHE A 70 -11.12 -7.32 -27.70
N ALA A 71 -10.92 -8.52 -28.23
CA ALA A 71 -10.84 -9.75 -27.45
C ALA A 71 -9.58 -9.76 -26.57
N VAL A 72 -9.65 -10.46 -25.43
CA VAL A 72 -8.56 -10.59 -24.46
C VAL A 72 -7.89 -11.97 -24.60
N GLY A 73 -6.56 -11.98 -24.70
CA GLY A 73 -5.73 -13.17 -24.78
C GLY A 73 -5.54 -13.87 -23.43
N ALA A 74 -4.85 -15.01 -23.44
CA ALA A 74 -4.56 -15.80 -22.23
C ALA A 74 -3.63 -15.08 -21.23
N ASP A 75 -2.91 -14.07 -21.71
CA ASP A 75 -2.05 -13.17 -20.93
C ASP A 75 -2.82 -11.98 -20.31
N GLY A 76 -4.12 -11.87 -20.57
CA GLY A 76 -4.94 -10.76 -20.11
C GLY A 76 -4.80 -9.48 -20.95
N CYS A 77 -4.13 -9.54 -22.10
CA CYS A 77 -3.94 -8.40 -23.00
C CYS A 77 -4.87 -8.44 -24.21
N GLU A 78 -5.21 -7.28 -24.75
CA GLU A 78 -6.00 -7.16 -25.97
C GLU A 78 -5.23 -7.72 -27.18
N ILE A 79 -5.93 -8.45 -28.05
CA ILE A 79 -5.40 -9.01 -29.30
C ILE A 79 -6.15 -8.44 -30.52
N CYS A 80 -5.55 -8.53 -31.72
CA CYS A 80 -6.20 -8.06 -32.97
C CYS A 80 -7.34 -8.98 -33.43
N ARG A 81 -8.41 -9.03 -32.63
CA ARG A 81 -9.66 -9.74 -32.87
C ARG A 81 -10.77 -9.01 -32.11
N CYS A 82 -11.96 -8.87 -32.68
CA CYS A 82 -13.11 -8.32 -31.94
C CYS A 82 -13.62 -9.30 -30.88
N ALA A 83 -14.20 -8.77 -29.80
CA ALA A 83 -14.83 -9.54 -28.72
C ALA A 83 -16.05 -10.33 -29.19
#